data_AF-A0A920K150-F1
#
_entry.id   AF-A0A920K150-F1
#
_cell.length_a   1.000
_cell.length_b   1.000
_cell.length_c   1.000
_cell.angle_alpha   90.00
_cell.angle_beta   90.00
_cell.angle_gamma   90.00
#
_symmetry.space_group_name_H-M   'P 1'
#
loop_
_entity.id
_entity.type
_entity.pdbx_description
1 polymer ?
#
loop_
_entity_poly.entity_id
_entity_poly.type
_entity_poly.pdbx_seq_one_letter_code
_entity_poly.pdbx_strand_id
1 'polypeptide(L)'
;MLKKWAISLARGGGTSQNGQTVNRSIVIDNSKYLNKVLDFDPSSKRCVVEPGIVLDELNRFLKPHGLFFPVDVSTSSRATIGGMVGNNSAGGRSIRYGIMRDNVNSVDVIMANSETARFGIIPKHTFGLDQIVPDLLQLGLDNKAEIEKRFPKVLRRVGGYNLDALLEGTLSQRPGSNAATSDINLAHLIVGSEGTLNYTSAIELRLSPLPPPKIMALCHFSSFYSAMDSAQHIVGLKPHDSRINR
;
A
#
# COMPACT_ATOMS: atom_id res chain seq x y z
N MET A 1 -15.56 -18.10 31.30
CA MET A 1 -16.50 -17.68 30.23
C MET A 1 -15.79 -16.64 29.37
N LEU A 2 -15.30 -17.01 28.20
CA LEU A 2 -14.72 -16.06 27.24
C LEU A 2 -15.84 -15.16 26.75
N LYS A 3 -15.81 -13.86 27.09
CA LYS A 3 -16.67 -12.85 26.46
C LYS A 3 -16.46 -12.97 24.96
N LYS A 4 -17.50 -13.40 24.22
CA LYS A 4 -17.52 -13.36 22.75
C LYS A 4 -17.46 -11.90 22.35
N TRP A 5 -16.25 -11.36 22.20
CA TRP A 5 -16.06 -10.13 21.46
C TRP A 5 -16.58 -10.39 20.05
N ALA A 6 -17.53 -9.57 19.60
CA ALA A 6 -17.93 -9.63 18.21
C ALA A 6 -16.69 -9.31 17.36
N ILE A 7 -16.29 -10.24 16.49
CA ILE A 7 -15.24 -10.01 15.51
C ILE A 7 -15.65 -8.76 14.71
N SER A 8 -14.80 -7.75 14.64
CA SER A 8 -15.03 -6.56 13.83
C SER A 8 -14.31 -6.69 12.49
N LEU A 9 -14.90 -6.11 11.45
CA LEU A 9 -14.35 -6.08 10.10
C LEU A 9 -14.42 -4.64 9.59
N ALA A 10 -13.27 -4.01 9.41
CA ALA A 10 -13.19 -2.70 8.78
C ALA A 10 -13.48 -2.82 7.29
N ARG A 11 -14.34 -1.96 6.77
CA ARG A 11 -14.75 -1.96 5.36
C ARG A 11 -14.74 -0.55 4.80
N GLY A 12 -14.11 -0.39 3.64
CA GLY A 12 -14.25 0.79 2.79
C GLY A 12 -15.25 0.57 1.66
N GLY A 13 -14.84 0.80 0.42
CA GLY A 13 -15.70 0.69 -0.76
C GLY A 13 -16.20 -0.73 -1.11
N GLY A 14 -15.78 -1.76 -0.39
CA GLY A 14 -16.25 -3.14 -0.60
C GLY A 14 -15.82 -3.76 -1.95
N THR A 15 -14.71 -3.30 -2.52
CA THR A 15 -14.26 -3.68 -3.88
C THR A 15 -13.30 -4.85 -3.92
N SER A 16 -13.03 -5.50 -2.80
CA SER A 16 -12.06 -6.59 -2.74
C SER A 16 -12.59 -7.85 -3.43
N GLN A 17 -11.71 -8.62 -4.06
CA GLN A 17 -12.07 -9.82 -4.83
C GLN A 17 -11.81 -11.13 -4.07
N ASN A 18 -11.22 -11.08 -2.88
CA ASN A 18 -10.77 -12.26 -2.13
C ASN A 18 -11.55 -12.48 -0.82
N GLY A 19 -12.75 -11.91 -0.71
CA GLY A 19 -13.65 -12.16 0.43
C GLY A 19 -13.38 -11.31 1.68
N GLN A 20 -12.37 -10.42 1.69
CA GLN A 20 -12.03 -9.58 2.85
C GLN A 20 -13.15 -8.63 3.30
N THR A 21 -14.16 -8.42 2.47
CA THR A 21 -15.26 -7.47 2.74
C THR A 21 -16.50 -8.14 3.32
N VAL A 22 -16.47 -9.47 3.48
CA VAL A 22 -17.59 -10.28 3.97
C VAL A 22 -17.10 -11.27 5.03
N ASN A 23 -17.66 -11.20 6.23
CA ASN A 23 -17.35 -12.13 7.31
C ASN A 23 -18.48 -12.14 8.35
N ARG A 24 -18.55 -13.17 9.20
CA ARG A 24 -19.46 -13.22 10.35
C ARG A 24 -18.93 -12.29 11.45
N SER A 25 -19.18 -10.99 11.26
CA SER A 25 -18.54 -9.90 12.00
C SER A 25 -19.44 -8.66 12.07
N ILE A 26 -19.12 -7.75 12.99
CA ILE A 26 -19.62 -6.38 12.93
C ILE A 26 -18.83 -5.65 11.85
N VAL A 27 -19.51 -5.20 10.80
CA VAL A 27 -18.89 -4.41 9.74
C VAL A 27 -18.82 -2.95 10.16
N ILE A 28 -17.61 -2.41 10.24
CA ILE A 28 -17.34 -0.99 10.48
C ILE A 28 -17.12 -0.33 9.13
N ASP A 29 -18.10 0.45 8.67
CA ASP A 29 -18.03 1.17 7.39
C ASP A 29 -17.31 2.51 7.54
N ASN A 30 -16.14 2.61 6.94
CA ASN A 30 -15.30 3.81 6.98
C ASN A 30 -15.66 4.82 5.88
N SER A 31 -16.39 4.40 4.84
CA SER A 31 -16.59 5.20 3.62
C SER A 31 -17.43 6.46 3.82
N LYS A 32 -18.31 6.47 4.83
CA LYS A 32 -19.29 7.54 5.02
C LYS A 32 -18.76 8.74 5.81
N TYR A 33 -18.04 8.49 6.91
CA TYR A 33 -17.67 9.54 7.88
C TYR A 33 -16.18 9.65 8.15
N LEU A 34 -15.37 8.66 7.75
CA LEU A 34 -13.93 8.63 7.93
C LEU A 34 -13.23 8.79 6.57
N ASN A 35 -13.52 9.88 5.85
CA ASN A 35 -13.10 10.11 4.47
C ASN A 35 -12.42 11.47 4.23
N LYS A 36 -11.87 12.08 5.28
CA LYS A 36 -11.23 13.40 5.22
C LYS A 36 -9.74 13.31 4.93
N VAL A 37 -9.22 14.38 4.34
CA VAL A 37 -7.79 14.72 4.40
C VAL A 37 -7.56 15.41 5.75
N LEU A 38 -6.69 14.85 6.59
CA LEU A 38 -6.39 15.32 7.94
C LEU A 38 -5.25 16.33 7.95
N ASP A 39 -4.24 16.10 7.10
CA ASP A 39 -3.09 16.97 6.93
C ASP A 39 -2.58 16.91 5.49
N PHE A 40 -2.03 18.01 4.99
CA PHE A 40 -1.49 18.10 3.63
C PHE A 40 -0.32 19.07 3.57
N ASP A 41 0.84 18.53 3.20
CA ASP A 41 2.07 19.30 3.00
C ASP A 41 2.57 19.11 1.55
N PRO A 42 2.30 20.09 0.66
CA PRO A 42 2.74 20.01 -0.72
C PRO A 42 4.27 20.13 -0.86
N SER A 43 4.95 20.77 0.10
CA SER A 43 6.39 20.99 0.05
C SER A 43 7.16 19.68 0.25
N SER A 44 6.76 18.89 1.24
CA SER A 44 7.30 17.54 1.48
C SER A 44 6.62 16.45 0.64
N LYS A 45 5.59 16.80 -0.15
CA LYS A 45 4.79 15.89 -0.97
C LYS A 45 4.18 14.78 -0.12
N ARG A 46 3.49 15.16 0.95
CA ARG A 46 2.84 14.22 1.89
C ARG A 46 1.42 14.66 2.19
N CYS A 47 0.57 13.69 2.51
CA CYS A 47 -0.72 13.96 3.14
C CYS A 47 -1.06 12.87 4.15
N VAL A 48 -1.85 13.22 5.16
CA VAL A 48 -2.47 12.28 6.09
C VAL A 48 -3.96 12.23 5.78
N VAL A 49 -4.50 11.03 5.64
CA VAL A 49 -5.91 10.82 5.26
C VAL A 49 -6.59 9.79 6.16
N GLU A 50 -7.90 9.91 6.30
CA GLU A 50 -8.74 8.88 6.90
C GLU A 50 -8.94 7.69 5.93
N PRO A 51 -9.13 6.46 6.43
CA PRO A 51 -9.11 5.23 5.61
C PRO A 51 -10.25 5.11 4.61
N GLY A 52 -11.33 5.85 4.78
CA GLY A 52 -12.53 5.83 3.95
C GLY A 52 -12.48 6.75 2.74
N ILE A 53 -11.46 7.61 2.59
CA ILE A 53 -11.36 8.49 1.42
C ILE A 53 -11.17 7.66 0.14
N VAL A 54 -11.95 7.97 -0.89
CA VAL A 54 -11.88 7.27 -2.19
C VAL A 54 -10.67 7.79 -2.98
N LEU A 55 -9.98 6.90 -3.71
CA LEU A 55 -8.78 7.24 -4.48
C LEU A 55 -8.99 8.42 -5.45
N ASP A 56 -10.09 8.39 -6.22
CA ASP A 56 -10.39 9.47 -7.16
C ASP A 56 -10.76 10.78 -6.47
N GLU A 57 -11.32 10.74 -5.25
CA GLU A 57 -11.62 11.94 -4.46
C GLU A 57 -10.34 12.57 -3.91
N LEU A 58 -9.43 11.75 -3.35
CA LEU A 58 -8.11 12.20 -2.94
C LEU A 58 -7.36 12.83 -4.11
N ASN A 59 -7.33 12.16 -5.27
CA ASN A 59 -6.64 12.69 -6.44
C ASN A 59 -7.30 13.95 -7.01
N ARG A 60 -8.62 14.11 -6.88
CA ARG A 60 -9.32 15.35 -7.22
C ARG A 60 -8.89 16.50 -6.30
N PHE A 61 -8.74 16.23 -5.00
CA PHE A 61 -8.22 17.20 -4.04
C PHE A 61 -6.76 17.60 -4.32
N LEU A 62 -5.90 16.65 -4.67
CA LEU A 62 -4.46 16.90 -4.88
C LEU A 62 -4.14 17.60 -6.21
N LYS A 63 -4.94 17.38 -7.25
CA LYS A 63 -4.66 17.84 -8.61
C LYS A 63 -4.42 19.36 -8.75
N PRO A 64 -5.22 20.26 -8.12
CA PRO A 64 -4.97 21.71 -8.16
C PRO A 64 -3.60 22.11 -7.59
N HIS A 65 -3.00 21.28 -6.74
CA HIS A 65 -1.69 21.53 -6.12
C HIS A 65 -0.53 20.93 -6.93
N GLY A 66 -0.78 20.43 -8.14
CA GLY A 66 0.25 19.82 -8.98
C GLY A 66 0.72 18.45 -8.48
N LEU A 67 -0.02 17.82 -7.57
CA LEU A 67 0.30 16.53 -6.95
C LEU A 67 -0.79 15.48 -7.22
N PHE A 68 -0.44 14.21 -7.03
CA PHE A 68 -1.38 13.10 -7.01
C PHE A 68 -0.82 11.93 -6.19
N PHE A 69 -1.70 11.06 -5.71
CA PHE A 69 -1.35 9.77 -5.14
C PHE A 69 -1.24 8.72 -6.28
N PRO A 70 -0.08 8.07 -6.47
CA PRO A 70 0.22 7.44 -7.75
C PRO A 70 -0.26 6.00 -7.91
N VAL A 71 -0.61 5.33 -6.82
CA VAL A 71 -1.09 3.95 -6.85
C VAL A 71 -2.46 3.91 -7.53
N ASP A 72 -2.56 3.14 -8.61
CA ASP A 72 -3.78 2.99 -9.38
C ASP A 72 -4.43 1.62 -9.15
N VAL A 73 -5.76 1.58 -9.21
CA VAL A 73 -6.58 0.37 -9.21
C VAL A 73 -7.73 0.56 -10.19
N SER A 74 -8.27 -0.53 -10.76
CA SER A 74 -9.39 -0.47 -11.72
C SER A 74 -10.69 0.08 -11.11
N THR A 75 -10.82 0.01 -9.78
CA THR A 75 -11.99 0.45 -9.01
C THR A 75 -11.78 1.82 -8.36
N SER A 76 -10.92 2.68 -8.91
CA SER A 76 -10.49 3.96 -8.31
C SER A 76 -11.62 4.89 -7.87
N SER A 77 -12.77 4.82 -8.53
CA SER A 77 -13.96 5.63 -8.24
C SER A 77 -14.71 5.22 -6.97
N ARG A 78 -14.28 4.14 -6.30
CA ARG A 78 -14.93 3.58 -5.10
C ARG A 78 -13.95 2.91 -4.13
N ALA A 79 -12.78 2.47 -4.59
CA ALA A 79 -11.73 1.94 -3.71
C ALA A 79 -11.26 3.03 -2.74
N THR A 80 -11.27 2.72 -1.45
CA THR A 80 -10.80 3.65 -0.42
C THR A 80 -9.34 3.37 -0.08
N ILE A 81 -8.62 4.40 0.39
CA ILE A 81 -7.20 4.30 0.73
C ILE A 81 -6.93 3.22 1.79
N GLY A 82 -7.79 3.10 2.81
CA GLY A 82 -7.66 2.06 3.83
C GLY A 82 -7.81 0.64 3.26
N GLY A 83 -8.75 0.44 2.34
CA GLY A 83 -8.88 -0.84 1.62
C GLY A 83 -7.65 -1.12 0.75
N MET A 84 -7.12 -0.08 0.10
CA MET A 84 -5.90 -0.21 -0.69
C MET A 84 -4.70 -0.62 0.16
N VAL A 85 -4.53 -0.02 1.35
CA VAL A 85 -3.50 -0.38 2.34
C VAL A 85 -3.67 -1.83 2.78
N GLY A 86 -4.89 -2.22 3.20
CA GLY A 86 -5.19 -3.58 3.64
C GLY A 86 -4.84 -4.63 2.59
N ASN A 87 -5.03 -4.33 1.31
CA ASN A 87 -4.76 -5.24 0.20
C ASN A 87 -3.35 -5.11 -0.41
N ASN A 88 -2.49 -4.21 0.11
CA ASN A 88 -1.22 -3.83 -0.53
C ASN A 88 -1.38 -3.58 -2.04
N SER A 89 -2.38 -2.76 -2.40
CA SER A 89 -2.84 -2.62 -3.78
C SER A 89 -1.75 -2.20 -4.78
N ALA A 90 -1.92 -2.63 -6.01
CA ALA A 90 -1.01 -2.35 -7.13
C ALA A 90 -1.80 -2.17 -8.43
N GLY A 91 -1.27 -1.38 -9.35
CA GLY A 91 -1.84 -1.17 -10.68
C GLY A 91 -0.79 -1.02 -11.77
N GLY A 92 -1.24 -0.61 -12.96
CA GLY A 92 -0.40 -0.51 -14.15
C GLY A 92 0.79 0.43 -13.96
N ARG A 93 0.61 1.48 -13.15
CA ARG A 93 1.63 2.49 -12.88
C ARG A 93 2.69 2.06 -11.88
N SER A 94 2.56 0.88 -11.26
CA SER A 94 3.50 0.47 -10.22
C SER A 94 4.93 0.23 -10.75
N ILE A 95 5.11 0.08 -12.07
CA ILE A 95 6.45 -0.01 -12.67
C ILE A 95 7.24 1.26 -12.42
N ARG A 96 6.56 2.41 -12.41
CA ARG A 96 7.18 3.71 -12.20
C ARG A 96 7.05 4.21 -10.76
N TYR A 97 5.93 3.92 -10.10
CA TYR A 97 5.60 4.52 -8.80
C TYR A 97 5.54 3.53 -7.64
N GLY A 98 5.76 2.23 -7.87
CA GLY A 98 5.63 1.22 -6.83
C GLY A 98 4.18 0.89 -6.47
N ILE A 99 4.01 0.02 -5.47
CA ILE A 99 2.72 -0.43 -4.94
C ILE A 99 2.37 0.35 -3.66
N MET A 100 1.26 0.03 -2.98
CA MET A 100 0.89 0.69 -1.72
C MET A 100 2.02 0.71 -0.69
N ARG A 101 2.71 -0.43 -0.50
CA ARG A 101 3.86 -0.51 0.41
C ARG A 101 4.94 0.54 0.14
N ASP A 102 5.17 0.90 -1.12
CA ASP A 102 6.20 1.87 -1.50
C ASP A 102 5.73 3.34 -1.31
N ASN A 103 4.43 3.56 -1.09
CA ASN A 103 3.80 4.89 -1.05
C ASN A 103 3.13 5.22 0.30
N VAL A 104 3.26 4.36 1.31
CA VAL A 104 2.76 4.60 2.67
C VAL A 104 3.94 4.88 3.59
N ASN A 105 3.96 6.06 4.22
CA ASN A 105 5.01 6.44 5.16
C ASN A 105 4.74 5.89 6.56
N SER A 106 3.51 6.07 7.04
CA SER A 106 3.09 5.59 8.35
C SER A 106 1.59 5.36 8.42
N VAL A 107 1.16 4.56 9.41
CA VAL A 107 -0.24 4.25 9.67
C VAL A 107 -0.51 4.40 11.16
N ASP A 108 -1.51 5.21 11.51
CA ASP A 108 -2.07 5.29 12.85
C ASP A 108 -3.14 4.21 13.02
N VAL A 109 -3.10 3.53 14.15
CA VAL A 109 -3.93 2.35 14.39
C VAL A 109 -4.50 2.33 15.81
N ILE A 110 -5.62 1.63 15.96
CA ILE A 110 -6.16 1.18 17.25
C ILE A 110 -5.87 -0.31 17.38
N MET A 111 -5.11 -0.66 18.41
CA MET A 111 -4.65 -2.01 18.71
C MET A 111 -5.74 -2.81 19.44
N ALA A 112 -5.58 -4.14 19.51
CA ALA A 112 -6.58 -5.02 20.16
C ALA A 112 -6.77 -4.74 21.66
N ASN A 113 -5.78 -4.16 22.33
CA ASN A 113 -5.86 -3.69 23.72
C ASN A 113 -6.49 -2.29 23.85
N SER A 114 -7.06 -1.74 22.78
CA SER A 114 -7.65 -0.40 22.68
C SER A 114 -6.66 0.76 22.79
N GLU A 115 -5.36 0.49 22.81
CA GLU A 115 -4.34 1.54 22.74
C GLU A 115 -4.18 2.04 21.30
N THR A 116 -3.67 3.26 21.17
CA THR A 116 -3.33 3.85 19.87
C THR A 116 -1.84 3.73 19.63
N ALA A 117 -1.46 3.44 18.38
CA ALA A 117 -0.07 3.32 17.98
C ALA A 117 0.15 3.90 16.58
N ARG A 118 1.38 4.33 16.30
CA ARG A 118 1.82 4.73 14.96
C ARG A 118 2.89 3.77 14.46
N PHE A 119 2.58 3.07 13.37
CA PHE A 119 3.52 2.23 12.64
C PHE A 119 4.17 3.09 11.55
N GLY A 120 5.50 3.17 11.54
CA GLY A 120 6.25 4.00 10.60
C GLY A 120 7.72 3.63 10.54
N ILE A 121 8.53 4.49 9.93
CA ILE A 121 10.00 4.35 9.92
C ILE A 121 10.52 4.45 11.35
N ILE A 122 11.31 3.47 11.79
CA ILE A 122 12.01 3.53 13.08
C ILE A 122 13.30 4.36 12.91
N PRO A 123 13.63 5.25 13.86
CA PRO A 123 12.84 5.69 15.02
C PRO A 123 11.95 6.92 14.74
N LYS A 124 11.89 7.39 13.49
CA LYS A 124 11.33 8.69 13.11
C LYS A 124 9.82 8.84 13.36
N HIS A 125 9.05 7.75 13.21
CA HIS A 125 7.59 7.80 13.10
C HIS A 125 6.88 6.74 13.95
N THR A 126 7.51 6.23 15.00
CA THR A 126 6.90 5.24 15.90
C THR A 126 6.35 5.87 17.16
N PHE A 127 5.16 5.46 17.58
CA PHE A 127 4.52 5.86 18.85
C PHE A 127 3.70 4.68 19.39
N GLY A 128 3.73 4.43 20.70
CA GLY A 128 2.94 3.37 21.34
C GLY A 128 3.38 1.95 20.97
N LEU A 129 4.62 1.78 20.50
CA LEU A 129 5.16 0.49 20.05
C LEU A 129 6.40 0.04 20.85
N ASP A 130 6.77 0.76 21.90
CA ASP A 130 8.04 0.57 22.62
C ASP A 130 8.23 -0.86 23.13
N GLN A 131 7.14 -1.50 23.55
CA GLN A 131 7.15 -2.88 24.06
C GLN A 131 7.14 -3.95 22.97
N ILE A 132 6.77 -3.62 21.73
CA ILE A 132 6.57 -4.58 20.64
C ILE A 132 7.69 -4.50 19.60
N VAL A 133 8.28 -3.32 19.39
CA VAL A 133 9.35 -3.13 18.40
C VAL A 133 10.54 -4.07 18.63
N PRO A 134 11.08 -4.23 19.87
CA PRO A 134 12.20 -5.14 20.09
C PRO A 134 11.89 -6.59 19.65
N ASP A 135 10.72 -7.10 20.04
CA ASP A 135 10.28 -8.45 19.69
C ASP A 135 10.05 -8.62 18.19
N LEU A 136 9.48 -7.61 17.52
CA LEU A 136 9.31 -7.62 16.07
C LEU A 136 10.66 -7.64 15.33
N LEU A 137 11.62 -6.82 15.76
CA LEU A 137 12.95 -6.81 15.16
C LEU A 137 13.66 -8.15 15.39
N GLN A 138 13.57 -8.70 16.61
CA GLN A 138 14.14 -10.01 16.91
C GLN A 138 13.50 -11.12 16.07
N LEU A 139 12.18 -11.11 15.91
CA LEU A 139 11.47 -12.05 15.03
C LEU A 139 11.99 -11.99 13.59
N GLY A 140 12.25 -10.79 13.07
CA GLY A 140 12.86 -10.60 11.76
C GLY A 140 14.24 -11.24 11.67
N LEU A 141 15.10 -10.98 12.67
CA LEU A 141 16.46 -11.52 12.74
C LEU A 141 16.48 -13.05 12.86
N ASP A 142 15.65 -13.61 13.75
CA ASP A 142 15.55 -15.06 13.98
C ASP A 142 15.14 -15.81 12.71
N ASN A 143 14.32 -15.17 11.87
CA ASN A 143 13.80 -15.76 10.63
C ASN A 143 14.51 -15.25 9.37
N LYS A 144 15.62 -14.51 9.51
CA LYS A 144 16.30 -13.84 8.39
C LYS A 144 16.63 -14.79 7.24
N ALA A 145 17.21 -15.95 7.55
CA ALA A 145 17.62 -16.92 6.53
C ALA A 145 16.43 -17.45 5.71
N GLU A 146 15.28 -17.74 6.34
CA GLU A 146 14.08 -18.18 5.62
C GLU A 146 13.44 -17.03 4.84
N ILE A 147 13.44 -15.82 5.39
CA ILE A 147 12.94 -14.63 4.66
C ILE A 147 13.76 -14.43 3.38
N GLU A 148 15.08 -14.39 3.48
CA GLU A 148 15.97 -14.18 2.33
C GLU A 148 15.84 -15.29 1.28
N LYS A 149 15.64 -16.54 1.73
CA LYS A 149 15.49 -17.72 0.86
C LYS A 149 14.13 -17.79 0.16
N ARG A 150 13.04 -17.43 0.85
CA ARG A 150 11.66 -17.70 0.39
C ARG A 150 10.96 -16.50 -0.22
N PHE A 151 11.34 -15.27 0.15
CA PHE A 151 10.66 -14.08 -0.34
C PHE A 151 11.14 -13.71 -1.75
N PRO A 152 10.25 -13.72 -2.76
CA PRO A 152 10.66 -13.49 -4.13
C PRO A 152 11.09 -12.03 -4.34
N LYS A 153 12.20 -11.84 -5.06
CA LYS A 153 12.77 -10.53 -5.40
C LYS A 153 12.10 -9.97 -6.67
N VAL A 154 10.79 -9.75 -6.59
CA VAL A 154 9.95 -9.27 -7.71
C VAL A 154 9.46 -7.84 -7.47
N LEU A 155 9.18 -7.16 -8.58
CA LEU A 155 8.66 -5.80 -8.59
C LEU A 155 7.27 -5.70 -7.94
N ARG A 156 6.41 -6.72 -8.07
CA ARG A 156 5.07 -6.75 -7.45
C ARG A 156 4.93 -7.98 -6.58
N ARG A 157 4.70 -7.77 -5.29
CA ARG A 157 4.36 -8.81 -4.33
C ARG A 157 3.31 -8.27 -3.36
N VAL A 158 2.12 -8.86 -3.40
CA VAL A 158 0.94 -8.37 -2.68
C VAL A 158 0.27 -9.44 -1.81
N GLY A 159 0.84 -10.64 -1.74
CA GLY A 159 0.28 -11.76 -0.98
C GLY A 159 0.99 -11.97 0.36
N GLY A 160 0.19 -12.17 1.41
CA GLY A 160 0.65 -12.44 2.77
C GLY A 160 1.27 -11.22 3.48
N TYR A 161 1.72 -11.42 4.71
CA TYR A 161 2.38 -10.36 5.48
C TYR A 161 3.77 -10.05 4.91
N ASN A 162 4.11 -8.75 4.90
CA ASN A 162 5.43 -8.27 4.50
C ASN A 162 6.47 -8.47 5.63
N LEU A 163 6.70 -9.70 6.09
CA LEU A 163 7.63 -9.98 7.21
C LEU A 163 9.07 -9.58 6.90
N ASP A 164 9.46 -9.55 5.63
CA ASP A 164 10.72 -8.99 5.16
C ASP A 164 10.90 -7.51 5.51
N ALA A 165 9.82 -6.78 5.80
CA ALA A 165 9.92 -5.39 6.26
C ALA A 165 10.61 -5.25 7.63
N LEU A 166 10.78 -6.34 8.40
CA LEU A 166 11.51 -6.37 9.66
C LEU A 166 13.03 -6.38 9.48
N LEU A 167 13.51 -6.55 8.25
CA LEU A 167 14.92 -6.57 7.91
C LEU A 167 15.31 -5.30 7.13
N GLU A 168 16.50 -4.78 7.39
CA GLU A 168 17.05 -3.64 6.67
C GLU A 168 17.25 -3.96 5.18
N GLY A 169 17.06 -2.95 4.33
CA GLY A 169 17.37 -3.03 2.90
C GLY A 169 16.50 -3.98 2.06
N THR A 170 15.45 -4.58 2.61
CA THR A 170 14.62 -5.53 1.84
C THR A 170 13.83 -4.86 0.73
N LEU A 171 13.38 -3.61 0.94
CA LEU A 171 12.77 -2.82 -0.14
C LEU A 171 13.79 -2.38 -1.19
N SER A 172 15.00 -1.97 -0.81
CA SER A 172 16.02 -1.52 -1.76
C SER A 172 16.55 -2.66 -2.63
N GLN A 173 16.50 -3.90 -2.14
CA GLN A 173 16.83 -5.11 -2.91
C GLN A 173 15.80 -5.46 -4.01
N ARG A 174 14.63 -4.81 -4.05
CA ARG A 174 13.64 -5.09 -5.10
C ARG A 174 14.05 -4.42 -6.42
N PRO A 175 13.86 -5.09 -7.57
CA PRO A 175 14.13 -4.49 -8.86
C PRO A 175 13.40 -3.15 -9.04
N GLY A 176 14.13 -2.09 -9.40
CA GLY A 176 13.55 -0.76 -9.64
C GLY A 176 13.15 0.02 -8.38
N SER A 177 13.55 -0.44 -7.19
CA SER A 177 13.29 0.28 -5.94
C SER A 177 14.13 1.54 -5.81
N ASN A 178 13.49 2.61 -5.33
CA ASN A 178 14.14 3.86 -4.91
C ASN A 178 14.13 4.03 -3.38
N ALA A 179 13.87 2.96 -2.64
CA ALA A 179 13.81 2.99 -1.18
C ALA A 179 15.21 3.20 -0.58
N ALA A 180 15.29 3.97 0.51
CA ALA A 180 16.52 4.10 1.28
C ALA A 180 16.97 2.73 1.81
N THR A 181 18.29 2.51 1.83
CA THR A 181 18.89 1.19 2.06
C THR A 181 18.82 0.72 3.52
N SER A 182 18.60 1.62 4.48
CA SER A 182 18.75 1.34 5.93
C SER A 182 17.47 1.39 6.74
N ASP A 183 16.39 1.98 6.23
CA ASP A 183 15.24 2.32 7.07
C ASP A 183 14.24 1.14 7.17
N ILE A 184 14.04 0.62 8.38
CA ILE A 184 12.94 -0.31 8.70
C ILE A 184 11.67 0.51 8.90
N ASN A 185 10.65 0.24 8.10
CA ASN A 185 9.33 0.86 8.23
C ASN A 185 8.28 -0.18 8.61
N LEU A 186 7.81 -0.10 9.86
CA LEU A 186 6.82 -1.02 10.40
C LEU A 186 5.44 -0.84 9.78
N ALA A 187 5.14 0.30 9.14
CA ALA A 187 3.88 0.50 8.41
C ALA A 187 3.67 -0.59 7.35
N HIS A 188 4.75 -1.13 6.79
CA HIS A 188 4.70 -2.18 5.79
C HIS A 188 4.11 -3.51 6.32
N LEU A 189 4.13 -3.74 7.63
CA LEU A 189 3.45 -4.89 8.25
C LEU A 189 1.93 -4.72 8.22
N ILE A 190 1.46 -3.47 8.31
CA ILE A 190 0.03 -3.14 8.25
C ILE A 190 -0.45 -3.16 6.81
N VAL A 191 0.38 -2.71 5.88
CA VAL A 191 0.12 -2.83 4.44
C VAL A 191 0.08 -4.30 4.04
N GLY A 192 -1.05 -4.77 3.49
CA GLY A 192 -1.26 -6.18 3.13
C GLY A 192 -1.75 -7.05 4.28
N SER A 193 -2.07 -6.46 5.44
CA SER A 193 -2.61 -7.21 6.58
C SER A 193 -4.07 -7.61 6.41
N GLU A 194 -4.77 -7.10 5.40
CA GLU A 194 -6.18 -7.41 5.15
C GLU A 194 -7.10 -7.11 6.35
N GLY A 195 -6.69 -6.19 7.23
CA GLY A 195 -7.47 -5.77 8.41
C GLY A 195 -7.42 -6.73 9.60
N THR A 196 -6.48 -7.68 9.63
CA THR A 196 -6.39 -8.71 10.69
C THR A 196 -5.55 -8.31 11.90
N LEU A 197 -4.68 -7.31 11.78
CA LEU A 197 -3.72 -6.94 12.84
C LEU A 197 -4.22 -5.82 13.75
N ASN A 198 -4.94 -4.85 13.20
CA ASN A 198 -5.43 -3.67 13.92
C ASN A 198 -6.52 -2.97 13.13
N TYR A 199 -7.12 -1.95 13.75
CA TYR A 199 -8.00 -1.01 13.06
C TYR A 199 -7.20 0.24 12.64
N THR A 200 -7.13 0.52 11.34
CA THR A 200 -6.45 1.72 10.81
C THR A 200 -7.33 2.97 10.97
N SER A 201 -6.81 4.01 11.61
CA SER A 201 -7.51 5.29 11.82
C SER A 201 -7.03 6.42 10.91
N ALA A 202 -5.74 6.47 10.59
CA ALA A 202 -5.17 7.44 9.66
C ALA A 202 -3.95 6.87 8.92
N ILE A 203 -3.70 7.38 7.72
CA ILE A 203 -2.65 6.88 6.82
C ILE A 203 -1.88 8.08 6.26
N GLU A 204 -0.56 8.11 6.49
CA GLU A 204 0.33 9.08 5.86
C GLU A 204 0.85 8.53 4.52
N LEU A 205 0.57 9.26 3.45
CA LEU A 205 0.90 8.89 2.08
C LEU A 205 2.03 9.75 1.53
N ARG A 206 2.88 9.13 0.71
CA ARG A 206 3.81 9.82 -0.18
C ARG A 206 3.12 10.20 -1.48
N LEU A 207 3.24 11.47 -1.87
CA LEU A 207 2.66 12.01 -3.09
C LEU A 207 3.69 12.13 -4.21
N SER A 208 3.20 12.17 -5.44
CA SER A 208 4.01 12.36 -6.63
C SER A 208 3.59 13.64 -7.37
N PRO A 209 4.53 14.33 -8.07
CA PRO A 209 4.17 15.40 -8.99
C PRO A 209 3.29 14.87 -10.12
N LEU A 210 2.30 15.66 -10.56
CA LEU A 210 1.50 15.30 -11.73
C LEU A 210 2.41 14.99 -12.92
N PRO A 211 2.16 13.87 -13.63
CA PRO A 211 2.96 13.52 -14.78
C PRO A 211 2.75 14.54 -15.91
N PRO A 212 3.74 14.73 -16.79
CA PRO A 212 3.57 15.53 -18.00
C PRO A 212 2.47 14.93 -18.90
N PRO A 213 1.95 15.70 -19.88
CA PRO A 213 1.02 15.19 -20.87
C PRO A 213 1.50 13.87 -21.50
N LYS A 214 0.58 12.93 -21.68
CA LYS A 214 0.88 11.57 -22.12
C LYS A 214 0.44 11.36 -23.56
N ILE A 215 1.18 10.53 -24.28
CA ILE A 215 0.81 10.02 -25.60
C ILE A 215 0.42 8.56 -25.44
N MET A 216 -0.64 8.14 -26.13
CA MET A 216 -1.04 6.73 -26.24
C MET A 216 -0.59 6.20 -27.60
N ALA A 217 0.12 5.07 -27.60
CA ALA A 217 0.45 4.33 -28.80
C ALA A 217 -0.32 3.00 -28.79
N LEU A 218 -0.90 2.65 -29.93
CA LEU A 218 -1.61 1.39 -30.14
C LEU A 218 -0.80 0.52 -31.11
N CYS A 219 -0.27 -0.59 -30.62
CA CYS A 219 0.51 -1.52 -31.42
C CYS A 219 -0.35 -2.76 -31.74
N HIS A 220 -0.56 -3.02 -33.02
CA HIS A 220 -1.26 -4.22 -33.48
C HIS A 220 -0.25 -5.31 -33.80
N PHE A 221 -0.57 -6.53 -33.36
CA PHE A 221 0.26 -7.71 -33.61
C PHE A 221 -0.60 -8.78 -34.29
N SER A 222 0.01 -9.55 -35.19
CA SER A 222 -0.65 -10.65 -35.89
C SER A 222 -0.93 -11.85 -34.99
N SER A 223 -0.30 -11.94 -33.82
CA SER A 223 -0.52 -13.00 -32.84
C SER A 223 -0.33 -12.52 -31.40
N PHE A 224 -0.94 -13.23 -30.45
CA PHE A 224 -0.76 -13.00 -29.02
C PHE A 224 0.71 -13.19 -28.58
N TYR A 225 1.41 -14.17 -29.14
CA TYR A 225 2.82 -14.42 -28.82
C TYR A 225 3.73 -13.27 -29.23
N SER A 226 3.50 -12.69 -30.43
CA SER A 226 4.25 -11.52 -30.89
C SER A 226 4.00 -10.30 -30.00
N ALA A 227 2.77 -10.11 -29.51
CA ALA A 227 2.47 -9.06 -28.55
C ALA A 227 3.22 -9.27 -27.22
N MET A 228 3.25 -10.51 -26.71
CA MET A 228 3.96 -10.85 -25.48
C MET A 228 5.48 -10.64 -25.61
N ASP A 229 6.07 -11.07 -26.72
CA ASP A 229 7.50 -10.92 -26.97
C ASP A 229 7.93 -9.45 -27.04
N SER A 230 7.05 -8.58 -27.58
CA SER A 230 7.31 -7.14 -27.65
C SER A 230 7.43 -6.44 -26.29
N ALA A 231 6.84 -7.03 -25.23
CA ALA A 231 6.77 -6.41 -23.91
C ALA A 231 8.15 -6.09 -23.35
N GLN A 232 9.15 -6.95 -23.60
CA GLN A 232 10.52 -6.76 -23.13
C GLN A 232 11.17 -5.48 -23.72
N HIS A 233 10.84 -5.16 -24.97
CA HIS A 233 11.33 -3.95 -25.64
C HIS A 233 10.57 -2.70 -25.17
N ILE A 234 9.25 -2.81 -25.03
CA ILE A 234 8.38 -1.70 -24.58
C ILE A 234 8.74 -1.26 -23.16
N VAL A 235 9.00 -2.20 -22.25
CA VAL A 235 9.41 -1.87 -20.87
C VAL A 235 10.72 -1.08 -20.84
N GLY A 236 11.64 -1.34 -21.78
CA GLY A 236 12.89 -0.57 -21.94
C GLY A 236 12.67 0.92 -22.23
N LEU A 237 11.53 1.31 -22.80
CA LEU A 237 11.16 2.70 -23.06
C LEU A 237 10.68 3.45 -21.80
N LYS A 238 10.62 2.78 -20.65
CA LYS A 238 10.12 3.32 -19.37
C LYS A 238 8.72 3.95 -19.50
N PRO A 239 7.73 3.23 -20.05
CA PRO A 239 6.38 3.75 -20.24
C PRO A 239 5.70 4.04 -18.89
N HIS A 240 4.70 4.93 -18.91
CA HIS A 240 3.89 5.24 -17.73
C HIS A 240 2.96 4.08 -17.31
N ASP A 241 2.46 3.33 -18.29
CA ASP A 241 1.62 2.13 -18.15
C ASP A 241 1.77 1.32 -19.46
N SER A 242 1.64 -0.01 -19.39
CA SER A 242 1.59 -0.89 -20.57
C SER A 242 0.57 -2.01 -20.33
N ARG A 243 -0.26 -2.28 -21.34
CA ARG A 243 -1.32 -3.31 -21.29
C ARG A 243 -1.35 -4.09 -22.60
N ILE A 244 -1.44 -5.41 -22.49
CA ILE A 244 -1.66 -6.31 -23.62
C ILE A 244 -3.11 -6.80 -23.51
N ASN A 245 -3.92 -6.45 -24.50
CA ASN A 245 -5.32 -6.89 -24.59
C ASN A 245 -5.42 -8.00 -25.65
N ARG A 246 -6.32 -8.97 -25.43
CA ARG A 246 -6.72 -9.95 -26.43
C ARG A 246 -7.81 -9.38 -27.33
#